data_AF-A0A9N7LQ09-F1
#
_entry.id   AF-A0A9N7LQ09-F1
#
_cell.length_a   1.000
_cell.length_b   1.000
_cell.length_c   1.000
_cell.angle_alpha   90.00
_cell.angle_beta   90.00
_cell.angle_gamma   90.00
#
_symmetry.space_group_name_H-M   'P 1'
#
loop_
_entity.id
_entity.type
_entity.pdbx_description
1 polymer ?
#
loop_
_entity_poly.entity_id
_entity_poly.type
_entity_poly.pdbx_seq_one_letter_code
_entity_poly.pdbx_strand_id
1 'polypeptide(L)' 'MDDVPRGISFLLNRNRLNVAISRAQYAAVIVRSELLTRYLPGTPAGLVDLGAFLALTEPG' A
#
# COMPACT_ATOMS: atom_id res chain seq x y z
N MET A 1 -14.28 11.87 9.09
CA MET A 1 -13.00 11.81 8.33
C MET A 1 -13.01 10.47 7.60
N ASP A 2 -14.02 10.26 6.76
CA ASP A 2 -14.51 8.91 6.44
C ASP A 2 -14.89 8.81 4.97
N ASP A 3 -13.89 8.93 4.10
CA ASP A 3 -14.12 8.78 2.65
C ASP A 3 -13.14 7.78 2.01
N VAL A 4 -12.81 6.72 2.76
CA VAL A 4 -12.24 5.51 2.18
C VAL A 4 -13.23 4.38 2.45
N PRO A 5 -14.18 4.11 1.54
CA PRO A 5 -15.32 3.23 1.82
C PRO A 5 -14.93 1.75 2.05
N ARG A 6 -13.64 1.39 1.94
CA ARG A 6 -13.06 0.07 2.24
C ARG A 6 -11.88 0.11 3.24
N GLY A 7 -11.55 1.28 3.80
CA GLY A 7 -10.42 1.48 4.73
C GLY A 7 -9.02 1.41 4.08
N ILE A 8 -8.00 1.86 4.82
CA ILE A 8 -6.59 1.90 4.37
C ILE A 8 -5.99 0.49 4.18
N SER A 9 -6.44 -0.48 4.96
CA SER A 9 -6.03 -1.88 4.83
C SER A 9 -6.35 -2.48 3.46
N PHE A 10 -7.38 -1.98 2.77
CA PHE A 10 -7.67 -2.40 1.40
C PHE A 10 -6.62 -1.91 0.39
N LEU A 11 -6.09 -0.70 0.58
CA LEU A 11 -5.08 -0.10 -0.28
C LEU A 11 -3.71 -0.76 -0.08
N LEU A 12 -3.38 -1.12 1.16
CA LEU A 12 -2.11 -1.75 1.53
C LEU A 12 -2.10 -3.27 1.32
N ASN A 13 -3.17 -3.84 0.77
CA ASN A 13 -3.28 -5.28 0.60
C ASN A 13 -2.21 -5.82 -0.37
N ARG A 14 -1.30 -6.62 0.16
CA ARG A 14 -0.17 -7.20 -0.58
C ARG A 14 -0.59 -8.05 -1.78
N ASN A 15 -1.68 -8.81 -1.68
CA ASN A 15 -2.15 -9.64 -2.79
C ASN A 15 -2.55 -8.78 -3.98
N ARG A 16 -3.19 -7.63 -3.76
CA ARG A 16 -3.56 -6.70 -4.83
C ARG A 16 -2.33 -6.08 -5.49
N LEU A 17 -1.37 -5.62 -4.68
CA LEU A 17 -0.13 -5.04 -5.20
C LEU A 17 0.68 -6.05 -6.01
N ASN A 18 0.86 -7.27 -5.48
CA ASN A 18 1.56 -8.33 -6.18
C ASN A 18 0.92 -8.66 -7.53
N VAL A 19 -0.42 -8.74 -7.58
CA VAL A 19 -1.14 -9.03 -8.83
C VAL A 19 -1.00 -7.87 -9.83
N ALA A 20 -1.14 -6.62 -9.39
CA ALA A 20 -1.01 -5.47 -10.28
C ALA A 20 0.41 -5.34 -10.84
N ILE A 21 1.43 -5.54 -9.99
CA ILE A 21 2.84 -5.44 -10.38
C ILE A 21 3.26 -6.60 -11.30
N SER A 22 2.91 -7.84 -10.95
CA SER A 22 3.30 -9.01 -11.76
C SER A 22 2.65 -9.05 -13.14
N ARG A 23 1.55 -8.31 -13.34
CA ARG A 23 0.90 -8.19 -14.66
C ARG A 23 1.46 -7.05 -15.51
N ALA A 24 2.29 -6.18 -14.96
CA ALA A 24 2.95 -5.14 -15.72
C ALA A 24 4.02 -5.77 -16.63
N GLN A 25 3.92 -5.54 -17.94
CA GLN A 25 4.82 -6.16 -18.92
C GLN A 25 6.11 -5.35 -19.12
N TYR A 26 6.04 -4.02 -18.96
CA TYR A 26 7.15 -3.11 -19.23
C TYR A 26 7.55 -2.31 -18.00
N ALA A 27 6.59 -1.62 -17.37
CA ALA A 27 6.83 -0.85 -16.16
C ALA A 27 5.61 -0.87 -15.24
N ALA A 28 5.85 -0.90 -13.93
CA ALA A 28 4.83 -0.71 -12.89
C ALA A 28 5.09 0.61 -12.17
N VAL A 29 4.16 1.57 -12.30
CA VAL A 29 4.26 2.88 -11.64
C VAL A 29 3.24 2.92 -10.50
N ILE A 30 3.72 3.18 -9.28
CA ILE A 30 2.89 3.30 -8.08
C ILE A 30 2.72 4.79 -7.75
N VAL A 31 1.50 5.29 -7.86
CA VAL A 31 1.14 6.64 -7.42
C VAL A 31 0.50 6.54 -6.05
N ARG A 32 1.11 7.18 -5.04
CA ARG A 32 0.62 7.20 -3.66
C ARG A 32 0.62 8.62 -3.08
N SER A 33 -0.29 8.87 -2.15
CA SER A 33 -0.22 10.05 -1.29
C SER A 33 0.75 9.80 -0.13
N GLU A 34 1.59 10.77 0.20
CA GLU A 34 2.42 10.74 1.41
C GLU A 34 1.60 10.74 2.70
N LEU A 35 0.33 11.13 2.65
CA LEU A 35 -0.55 11.08 3.83
C LEU A 35 -0.95 9.64 4.18
N LEU A 36 -0.84 8.69 3.25
CA LEU A 36 -1.15 7.27 3.51
C LEU A 36 -0.18 6.62 4.50
N THR A 37 1.04 7.12 4.60
CA THR A 37 2.08 6.59 5.49
C THR A 37 1.99 7.16 6.91
N ARG A 38 1.17 8.20 7.11
CA ARG A 38 0.90 8.81 8.42
C ARG A 38 -0.25 8.12 9.16
N TYR A 39 -0.91 7.17 8.53
CA TYR A 39 -1.91 6.35 9.20
C TYR A 39 -1.21 5.26 10.00
N LEU A 40 -1.35 5.29 11.33
CA LEU A 40 -0.82 4.26 12.21
C LEU A 40 -1.86 3.12 12.29
N PRO A 41 -1.55 1.92 11.78
CA PRO A 41 -2.47 0.79 11.85
C PRO A 41 -2.68 0.36 13.30
N GLY A 42 -3.93 0.16 13.72
CA GLY A 42 -4.26 -0.29 15.08
C GLY A 42 -3.95 -1.76 15.37
N THR A 43 -3.40 -2.51 14.40
CA THR A 43 -3.08 -3.94 14.54
C THR A 43 -1.66 -4.25 14.07
N PRO A 44 -0.97 -5.24 14.68
CA PRO A 44 0.37 -5.64 14.25
C PRO A 44 0.44 -6.08 12.79
N ALA A 45 -0.58 -6.80 12.30
CA ALA A 45 -0.65 -7.23 10.91
C ALA A 45 -0.72 -6.04 9.94
N GLY A 46 -1.50 -5.00 10.26
CA GLY A 46 -1.57 -3.78 9.46
C GLY A 46 -0.24 -3.01 9.42
N LEU A 47 0.54 -3.08 10.50
CA LEU A 47 1.88 -2.47 10.55
C LEU A 47 2.86 -3.19 9.62
N VAL A 48 2.78 -4.53 9.53
CA VAL A 48 3.58 -5.32 8.59
C VAL A 48 3.20 -4.99 7.14
N ASP A 49 1.91 -4.89 6.83
CA ASP A 49 1.45 -4.52 5.49
C ASP A 49 1.90 -3.09 5.10
N LEU A 50 1.82 -2.14 6.04
CA LEU A 50 2.33 -0.78 5.84
C LEU A 50 3.85 -0.76 5.61
N GLY A 51 4.61 -1.50 6.42
CA GLY A 51 6.07 -1.60 6.27
C GLY A 51 6.47 -2.21 4.92
N ALA A 52 5.77 -3.25 4.49
CA ALA A 52 5.99 -3.86 3.17
C ALA A 52 5.67 -2.89 2.02
N PHE A 53 4.60 -2.09 2.15
CA PHE A 53 4.26 -1.07 1.17
C PHE A 53 5.27 0.08 1.12
N LEU A 54 5.81 0.49 2.28
CA LEU A 54 6.85 1.51 2.36
C LEU A 54 8.13 1.06 1.67
N ALA A 55 8.63 -0.13 1.98
CA ALA A 55 9.82 -0.70 1.34
C ALA A 55 9.64 -0.85 -0.18
N LEU A 56 8.44 -1.18 -0.65
CA LEU A 56 8.14 -1.28 -2.08
C LEU A 56 8.13 0.07 -2.81
N THR A 57 7.85 1.17 -2.10
CA THR A 57 7.72 2.52 -2.68
C THR A 57 8.86 3.45 -2.27
N GLU A 58 9.91 2.91 -1.66
CA GLU A 58 11.13 3.62 -1.37
C GLU A 58 11.87 3.91 -2.69
N PRO A 59 12.32 5.15 -2.94
CA PRO A 59 13.15 5.44 -4.09
C PRO A 59 14.47 4.66 -3.97
N GLY A 60 14.78 3.84 -4.97
CA GLY A 60 16.08 3.18 -5.10
C GLY A 60 17.18 4.12 -5.57
#